data_AF-A0A9D5ENX4-F1
#
_entry.id   AF-A0A9D5ENX4-F1
#
_cell.length_a   1.000
_cell.length_b   1.000
_cell.length_c   1.000
_cell.angle_alpha   90.00
_cell.angle_beta   90.00
_cell.angle_gamma   90.00
#
_symmetry.space_group_name_H-M   'P 1'
#
loop_
_entity.id
_entity.type
_entity.pdbx_description
1 polymer ?
#
loop_
_entity_poly.entity_id
_entity_poly.type
_entity_poly.pdbx_seq_one_letter_code
_entity_poly.pdbx_strand_id
1 'polypeptide(L)'
;MSAEPIFTVRRLGWHQAPHGDRYTRRLPTAVAVAQFDNFDAAEYHRRTLESEARAGENPFRFGGASLFFQSSLDTMRLHDWLLDMGIDPPVEQLRHSDWREWWDAFAHTWNEEQLHHAWHGLDKVRHFDVIEEPDAVPCRVVMEIGFVEADYHHRNAEREGGRLEGLFRSQRGAVAACAHLNEERREGTFDWWRFRYRQRLGYVGYDVPTAGNETVFFEVLDVPGELPVHAAVGFVVQRRAFDPHGYVCHDQHGRDTRSRVPVRLFADRDSAEAHRDELIAGAREVMSPFQAFPPEMAGLSEVQFGEAVEAIRPPLPWPTGFSSTQWREWWDLCQDEITPEQRAAAWDLFANHPLFEVLPMTVRED
;
A
#
# COMPACT_ATOMS: atom_id res chain seq x y z
N MET A 1 20.73 29.02 -0.60
CA MET A 1 21.11 27.91 -1.49
C MET A 1 20.06 26.85 -1.27
N SER A 2 19.28 26.50 -2.30
CA SER A 2 18.39 25.35 -2.19
C SER A 2 19.25 24.11 -2.00
N ALA A 3 18.89 23.24 -1.06
CA ALA A 3 19.61 21.97 -0.90
C ALA A 3 19.48 21.18 -2.21
N GLU A 4 20.53 20.45 -2.58
CA GLU A 4 20.48 19.59 -3.76
C GLU A 4 19.50 18.43 -3.48
N PRO A 5 18.66 18.04 -4.44
CA PRO A 5 17.69 16.98 -4.23
C PRO A 5 18.40 15.63 -4.05
N ILE A 6 17.85 14.78 -3.18
CA ILE A 6 18.28 13.40 -3.00
C ILE A 6 17.31 12.51 -3.78
N PHE A 7 17.85 11.55 -4.52
CA PHE A 7 17.05 10.57 -5.27
C PHE A 7 17.01 9.25 -4.50
N THR A 8 15.83 8.86 -4.04
CA THR A 8 15.64 7.64 -3.25
C THR A 8 15.03 6.56 -4.13
N VAL A 9 15.73 5.42 -4.25
CA VAL A 9 15.18 4.20 -4.85
C VAL A 9 14.35 3.48 -3.79
N ARG A 10 13.07 3.23 -4.08
CA ARG A 10 12.17 2.53 -3.16
C ARG A 10 11.71 1.21 -3.74
N ARG A 11 11.53 0.22 -2.88
CA ARG A 11 10.84 -1.03 -3.19
C ARG A 11 9.34 -0.84 -3.00
N LEU A 12 8.57 -1.10 -4.04
CA LEU A 12 7.12 -1.07 -4.03
C LEU A 12 6.55 -2.28 -3.30
N GLY A 13 5.50 -2.05 -2.52
CA GLY A 13 4.84 -3.07 -1.72
C GLY A 13 4.01 -4.02 -2.56
N TRP A 14 4.58 -5.15 -2.93
CA TRP A 14 3.85 -6.28 -3.50
C TRP A 14 3.57 -7.32 -2.41
N HIS A 15 2.30 -7.73 -2.29
CA HIS A 15 1.91 -8.67 -1.27
C HIS A 15 0.97 -9.76 -1.79
N GLN A 16 1.35 -11.01 -1.57
CA GLN A 16 0.51 -12.17 -1.80
C GLN A 16 -0.17 -12.55 -0.48
N ALA A 17 -1.49 -12.53 -0.45
CA ALA A 17 -2.25 -12.97 0.71
C ALA A 17 -1.96 -14.46 1.00
N PRO A 18 -1.81 -14.86 2.27
CA PRO A 18 -1.47 -16.25 2.61
C PRO A 18 -2.52 -17.27 2.18
N HIS A 19 -3.80 -16.85 2.06
CA HIS A 19 -4.91 -17.70 1.67
C HIS A 19 -5.85 -16.95 0.71
N GLY A 20 -6.29 -17.64 -0.34
CA GLY A 20 -7.40 -17.21 -1.21
C GLY A 20 -6.99 -16.45 -2.47
N ASP A 21 -6.19 -15.39 -2.36
CA ASP A 21 -5.80 -14.59 -3.53
C ASP A 21 -4.64 -15.26 -4.29
N ARG A 22 -4.90 -15.64 -5.55
CA ARG A 22 -3.89 -16.25 -6.42
C ARG A 22 -2.90 -15.22 -6.96
N TYR A 23 -3.15 -13.94 -6.72
CA TYR A 23 -2.35 -12.83 -7.19
C TYR A 23 -1.65 -12.10 -6.05
N THR A 24 -0.47 -11.59 -6.36
CA THR A 24 0.31 -10.66 -5.57
C THR A 24 -0.18 -9.25 -5.86
N ARG A 25 -0.79 -8.59 -4.90
CA ARG A 25 -1.41 -7.28 -5.09
C ARG A 25 -0.43 -6.15 -4.78
N ARG A 26 -0.53 -5.05 -5.52
CA ARG A 26 0.18 -3.81 -5.19
C ARG A 26 -0.55 -3.16 -4.02
N LEU A 27 0.20 -2.83 -2.98
CA LEU A 27 -0.24 -2.03 -1.86
C LEU A 27 0.35 -0.61 -2.02
N PRO A 28 -0.29 0.44 -1.48
CA PRO A 28 0.23 1.80 -1.49
C PRO A 28 1.34 1.98 -0.44
N THR A 29 2.30 1.05 -0.44
CA THR A 29 3.44 1.04 0.46
C THR A 29 4.72 1.04 -0.37
N ALA A 30 5.75 1.70 0.17
CA ALA A 30 7.07 1.73 -0.43
C ALA A 30 8.11 1.81 0.69
N VAL A 31 9.24 1.13 0.51
CA VAL A 31 10.35 1.12 1.48
C VAL A 31 11.60 1.63 0.79
N ALA A 32 12.25 2.65 1.36
CA ALA A 32 13.52 3.14 0.85
C ALA A 32 14.59 2.03 0.88
N VAL A 33 15.32 1.87 -0.24
CA VAL A 33 16.36 0.85 -0.40
C VAL A 33 17.74 1.48 -0.48
N ALA A 34 17.87 2.57 -1.25
CA ALA A 34 19.12 3.29 -1.47
C ALA A 34 18.86 4.77 -1.80
N GLN A 35 19.84 5.62 -1.54
CA GLN A 35 19.80 7.06 -1.81
C GLN A 35 20.99 7.48 -2.68
N PHE A 36 20.79 8.45 -3.56
CA PHE A 36 21.76 8.92 -4.54
C PHE A 36 21.69 10.44 -4.71
N ASP A 37 22.84 11.07 -5.01
CA ASP A 37 22.93 12.51 -5.25
C ASP A 37 22.47 12.92 -6.66
N ASN A 38 22.19 11.97 -7.56
CA ASN A 38 21.71 12.25 -8.91
C ASN A 38 20.76 11.16 -9.43
N PHE A 39 19.86 11.60 -10.31
CA PHE A 39 18.82 10.76 -10.90
C PHE A 39 19.38 9.60 -11.73
N ASP A 40 20.42 9.84 -12.55
CA ASP A 40 20.97 8.82 -13.45
C ASP A 40 21.53 7.61 -12.67
N ALA A 41 22.22 7.87 -11.57
CA ALA A 41 22.73 6.82 -10.67
C ALA A 41 21.59 6.05 -9.99
N ALA A 42 20.56 6.76 -9.51
CA ALA A 42 19.38 6.14 -8.91
C ALA A 42 18.61 5.27 -9.92
N GLU A 43 18.40 5.75 -11.14
CA GLU A 43 17.69 5.03 -12.18
C GLU A 43 18.47 3.81 -12.67
N TYR A 44 19.80 3.93 -12.81
CA TYR A 44 20.67 2.78 -13.10
C TYR A 44 20.56 1.70 -12.01
N HIS A 45 20.62 2.11 -10.73
CA HIS A 45 20.46 1.19 -9.62
C HIS A 45 19.06 0.56 -9.59
N ARG A 46 18.01 1.34 -9.79
CA ARG A 46 16.62 0.86 -9.90
C ARG A 46 16.49 -0.18 -11.01
N ARG A 47 17.05 0.05 -12.21
CA ARG A 47 17.03 -0.93 -13.32
C ARG A 47 17.74 -2.23 -12.96
N THR A 48 18.85 -2.14 -12.25
CA THR A 48 19.60 -3.31 -11.78
C THR A 48 18.74 -4.14 -10.82
N LEU A 49 18.22 -3.51 -9.76
CA LEU A 49 17.34 -4.19 -8.79
C LEU A 49 16.05 -4.72 -9.44
N GLU A 50 15.47 -3.98 -10.38
CA GLU A 50 14.28 -4.39 -11.11
C GLU A 50 14.56 -5.63 -11.98
N SER A 51 15.72 -5.69 -12.65
CA SER A 51 16.14 -6.86 -13.41
C SER A 51 16.33 -8.08 -12.51
N GLU A 52 16.98 -7.90 -11.35
CA GLU A 52 17.17 -8.97 -10.37
C GLU A 52 15.84 -9.47 -9.81
N ALA A 53 14.92 -8.57 -9.46
CA ALA A 53 13.61 -8.94 -8.93
C ALA A 53 12.70 -9.61 -9.98
N ARG A 54 12.89 -9.31 -11.27
CA ARG A 54 12.16 -9.95 -12.38
C ARG A 54 12.69 -11.34 -12.72
N ALA A 55 13.92 -11.67 -12.30
CA ALA A 55 14.56 -12.91 -12.65
C ALA A 55 13.82 -14.12 -12.05
N GLY A 56 13.28 -14.97 -12.92
CA GLY A 56 12.51 -16.16 -12.50
C GLY A 56 11.09 -15.87 -12.02
N GLU A 57 10.64 -14.61 -12.05
CA GLU A 57 9.28 -14.24 -11.69
C GLU A 57 8.32 -14.39 -12.87
N ASN A 58 7.04 -14.59 -12.54
CA ASN A 58 5.94 -14.59 -13.49
C ASN A 58 5.12 -13.30 -13.32
N PRO A 59 5.16 -12.36 -14.28
CA PRO A 59 4.45 -11.09 -14.20
C PRO A 59 2.93 -11.25 -14.03
N PHE A 60 2.33 -12.32 -14.58
CA PHE A 60 0.90 -12.61 -14.44
C PHE A 60 0.52 -13.16 -13.05
N ARG A 61 1.47 -13.26 -12.12
CA ARG A 61 1.17 -13.43 -10.69
C ARG A 61 0.93 -12.09 -9.99
N PHE A 62 1.26 -10.95 -10.59
CA PHE A 62 1.14 -9.64 -9.96
C PHE A 62 -0.10 -8.91 -10.43
N GLY A 63 -0.70 -8.08 -9.58
CA GLY A 63 -1.79 -7.20 -9.98
C GLY A 63 -3.17 -7.79 -9.75
N GLY A 64 -3.66 -8.60 -10.69
CA GLY A 64 -5.01 -9.21 -10.62
C GLY A 64 -5.33 -10.04 -11.86
N ALA A 65 -6.61 -10.39 -12.05
CA ALA A 65 -7.07 -11.29 -13.10
C ALA A 65 -7.28 -10.66 -14.49
N SER A 66 -6.87 -9.41 -14.72
CA SER A 66 -6.87 -8.76 -16.04
C SER A 66 -5.47 -8.28 -16.40
N LEU A 67 -5.16 -8.32 -17.71
CA LEU A 67 -3.95 -7.75 -18.30
C LEU A 67 -3.74 -6.27 -17.98
N PHE A 68 -4.81 -5.55 -17.63
CA PHE A 68 -4.74 -4.15 -17.19
C PHE A 68 -3.70 -3.89 -16.11
N PHE A 69 -3.53 -4.83 -15.17
CA PHE A 69 -2.62 -4.61 -14.05
C PHE A 69 -1.16 -4.81 -14.43
N GLN A 70 -0.89 -5.56 -15.50
CA GLN A 70 0.47 -5.87 -15.93
C GLN A 70 0.90 -5.02 -17.13
N SER A 71 -0.02 -4.61 -17.99
CA SER A 71 0.28 -3.92 -19.25
C SER A 71 -0.59 -2.68 -19.50
N SER A 72 -0.01 -1.68 -20.14
CA SER A 72 -0.72 -0.59 -20.81
C SER A 72 -1.25 -0.96 -22.21
N LEU A 73 -0.84 -2.11 -22.75
CA LEU A 73 -1.34 -2.66 -24.02
C LEU A 73 -2.61 -3.49 -23.77
N ASP A 74 -3.58 -3.38 -24.68
CA ASP A 74 -4.68 -4.36 -24.75
C ASP A 74 -4.16 -5.75 -25.17
N THR A 75 -4.98 -6.78 -25.00
CA THR A 75 -4.61 -8.17 -25.28
C THR A 75 -4.06 -8.37 -26.70
N MET A 76 -4.65 -7.73 -27.71
CA MET A 76 -4.23 -7.88 -29.11
C MET A 76 -2.89 -7.19 -29.37
N ARG A 77 -2.68 -6.01 -28.80
CA ARG A 77 -1.40 -5.30 -28.91
C ARG A 77 -0.27 -5.99 -28.15
N LEU A 78 -0.57 -6.56 -26.97
CA LEU A 78 0.41 -7.36 -26.22
C LEU A 78 0.77 -8.64 -26.99
N HIS A 79 -0.22 -9.26 -27.64
CA HIS A 79 -0.01 -10.41 -28.51
C HIS A 79 0.96 -10.08 -29.65
N ASP A 80 0.68 -9.01 -30.42
CA ASP A 80 1.54 -8.58 -31.53
C ASP A 80 2.94 -8.17 -31.03
N TRP A 81 3.01 -7.49 -29.88
CA TRP A 81 4.27 -7.13 -29.23
C TRP A 81 5.16 -8.35 -28.96
N LEU A 82 4.59 -9.46 -28.49
CA LEU A 82 5.35 -10.69 -28.24
C LEU A 82 5.81 -11.36 -29.55
N LEU A 83 4.96 -11.36 -30.58
CA LEU A 83 5.29 -11.91 -31.90
C LEU A 83 6.46 -11.20 -32.58
N ASP A 84 6.64 -9.90 -32.35
CA ASP A 84 7.80 -9.16 -32.88
C ASP A 84 9.14 -9.76 -32.42
N MET A 85 9.16 -10.47 -31.29
CA MET A 85 10.33 -11.21 -30.77
C MET A 85 10.25 -12.73 -30.95
N GLY A 86 9.36 -13.20 -31.81
CA GLY A 86 9.16 -14.62 -32.07
C GLY A 86 8.71 -15.40 -30.82
N ILE A 87 8.03 -14.72 -29.89
CA ILE A 87 7.42 -15.34 -28.72
C ILE A 87 5.96 -15.63 -29.09
N ASP A 88 5.59 -16.90 -29.21
CA ASP A 88 4.23 -17.31 -29.52
C ASP A 88 3.33 -17.17 -28.26
N PRO A 89 2.39 -16.20 -28.22
CA PRO A 89 1.46 -16.02 -27.11
C PRO A 89 0.38 -17.12 -27.06
N PRO A 90 -0.34 -17.30 -25.93
CA PRO A 90 -1.38 -18.31 -25.83
C PRO A 90 -2.54 -18.02 -26.81
N VAL A 91 -3.02 -19.07 -27.47
CA VAL A 91 -4.03 -19.00 -28.55
C VAL A 91 -5.44 -18.72 -28.02
N GLU A 92 -5.74 -19.21 -26.82
CA GLU A 92 -7.03 -19.01 -26.13
C GLU A 92 -6.94 -17.72 -25.27
N GLN A 93 -7.12 -16.57 -25.91
CA GLN A 93 -6.90 -15.24 -25.33
C GLN A 93 -7.97 -14.80 -24.29
N LEU A 94 -8.73 -15.73 -23.71
CA LEU A 94 -9.95 -15.40 -22.97
C LEU A 94 -9.79 -15.40 -21.45
N ARG A 95 -8.79 -16.08 -20.89
CA ARG A 95 -8.62 -16.13 -19.43
C ARG A 95 -7.20 -15.79 -19.01
N HIS A 96 -7.08 -14.96 -17.99
CA HIS A 96 -5.79 -14.57 -17.41
C HIS A 96 -5.02 -15.76 -16.81
N SER A 97 -5.71 -16.81 -16.37
CA SER A 97 -5.07 -18.07 -15.96
C SER A 97 -4.16 -18.64 -17.04
N ASP A 98 -4.57 -18.48 -18.30
CA ASP A 98 -3.92 -19.10 -19.46
C ASP A 98 -2.60 -18.38 -19.74
N TRP A 99 -2.56 -17.05 -19.60
CA TRP A 99 -1.34 -16.25 -19.64
C TRP A 99 -0.33 -16.64 -18.57
N ARG A 100 -0.81 -16.85 -17.33
CA ARG A 100 0.05 -17.25 -16.22
C ARG A 100 0.64 -18.65 -16.45
N GLU A 101 -0.19 -19.61 -16.82
CA GLU A 101 0.23 -21.00 -17.11
C GLU A 101 1.17 -21.06 -18.32
N TRP A 102 0.90 -20.27 -19.36
CA TRP A 102 1.77 -20.10 -20.52
C TRP A 102 3.14 -19.56 -20.13
N TRP A 103 3.21 -18.49 -19.34
CA TRP A 103 4.51 -17.95 -18.92
C TRP A 103 5.32 -18.99 -18.12
N ASP A 104 4.69 -19.66 -17.16
CA ASP A 104 5.35 -20.71 -16.36
C ASP A 104 5.86 -21.86 -17.27
N ALA A 105 5.13 -22.19 -18.34
CA ALA A 105 5.50 -23.24 -19.29
C ALA A 105 6.61 -22.86 -20.28
N PHE A 106 6.71 -21.59 -20.71
CA PHE A 106 7.58 -21.22 -21.84
C PHE A 106 8.70 -20.24 -21.50
N ALA A 107 8.57 -19.42 -20.45
CA ALA A 107 9.54 -18.34 -20.17
C ALA A 107 10.97 -18.84 -19.97
N HIS A 108 11.14 -20.05 -19.46
CA HIS A 108 12.46 -20.67 -19.28
C HIS A 108 13.16 -21.06 -20.59
N THR A 109 12.46 -21.03 -21.73
CA THR A 109 13.00 -21.34 -23.07
C THR A 109 13.45 -20.09 -23.81
N TRP A 110 13.07 -18.91 -23.33
CA TRP A 110 13.38 -17.64 -23.97
C TRP A 110 14.81 -17.19 -23.64
N ASN A 111 15.43 -16.51 -24.59
CA ASN A 111 16.70 -15.84 -24.32
C ASN A 111 16.50 -14.54 -23.53
N GLU A 112 17.60 -13.91 -23.11
CA GLU A 112 17.57 -12.68 -22.31
C GLU A 112 16.86 -11.50 -23.03
N GLU A 113 17.07 -11.36 -24.34
CA GLU A 113 16.45 -10.32 -25.17
C GLU A 113 14.93 -10.50 -25.24
N GLN A 114 14.46 -11.73 -25.46
CA GLN A 114 13.05 -12.10 -25.47
C GLN A 114 12.39 -11.84 -24.12
N LEU A 115 13.03 -12.26 -23.02
CA LEU A 115 12.53 -11.98 -21.67
C LEU A 115 12.45 -10.47 -21.40
N HIS A 116 13.50 -9.72 -21.76
CA HIS A 116 13.52 -8.28 -21.60
C HIS A 116 12.39 -7.60 -22.39
N HIS A 117 12.19 -7.99 -23.65
CA HIS A 117 11.12 -7.47 -24.50
C HIS A 117 9.73 -7.79 -23.97
N ALA A 118 9.49 -9.03 -23.53
CA ALA A 118 8.22 -9.41 -22.89
C ALA A 118 7.95 -8.57 -21.63
N TRP A 119 8.95 -8.39 -20.77
CA TRP A 119 8.88 -7.55 -19.58
C TRP A 119 8.74 -6.04 -19.86
N HIS A 120 9.10 -5.59 -21.06
CA HIS A 120 8.86 -4.22 -21.50
C HIS A 120 7.39 -4.00 -21.89
N GLY A 121 6.75 -4.99 -22.49
CA GLY A 121 5.29 -4.97 -22.76
C GLY A 121 4.45 -5.08 -21.47
N LEU A 122 5.02 -5.58 -20.37
CA LEU A 122 4.40 -5.70 -19.05
C LEU A 122 4.87 -4.56 -18.12
N ASP A 123 4.66 -3.34 -18.59
CA ASP A 123 5.22 -2.09 -18.06
C ASP A 123 4.67 -1.65 -16.70
N LYS A 124 3.50 -2.15 -16.28
CA LYS A 124 2.86 -1.79 -15.01
C LYS A 124 3.36 -2.64 -13.82
N VAL A 125 3.99 -3.79 -14.07
CA VAL A 125 4.61 -4.60 -13.02
C VAL A 125 6.00 -4.04 -12.69
N ARG A 126 6.05 -3.04 -11.81
CA ARG A 126 7.29 -2.44 -11.29
C ARG A 126 7.50 -2.86 -9.85
N HIS A 127 8.71 -3.29 -9.51
CA HIS A 127 9.11 -3.62 -8.14
C HIS A 127 9.78 -2.45 -7.44
N PHE A 128 10.37 -1.54 -8.21
CA PHE A 128 11.05 -0.37 -7.68
C PHE A 128 10.66 0.90 -8.43
N ASP A 129 10.72 2.02 -7.73
CA ASP A 129 10.63 3.36 -8.30
C ASP A 129 11.79 4.24 -7.80
N VAL A 130 11.96 5.39 -8.46
CA VAL A 130 12.83 6.47 -7.99
C VAL A 130 11.94 7.65 -7.66
N ILE A 131 12.15 8.24 -6.50
CA ILE A 131 11.55 9.53 -6.15
C ILE A 131 12.63 10.56 -5.88
N GLU A 132 12.29 11.81 -6.16
CA GLU A 132 13.07 12.98 -5.76
C GLU A 132 12.55 13.46 -4.39
N GLU A 133 13.44 13.48 -3.40
CA GLU A 133 13.17 13.96 -2.06
C GLU A 133 13.99 15.24 -1.80
N PRO A 134 13.40 16.27 -1.20
CA PRO A 134 14.20 17.38 -0.70
C PRO A 134 15.14 16.86 0.39
N ASP A 135 16.39 17.34 0.40
CA ASP A 135 17.34 17.11 1.50
C ASP A 135 16.89 17.91 2.74
N ALA A 136 15.85 17.40 3.40
CA ALA A 136 15.28 17.95 4.59
C ALA A 136 15.55 17.00 5.76
N VAL A 137 16.00 17.56 6.89
CA VAL A 137 16.13 16.79 8.13
C VAL A 137 14.75 16.25 8.51
N PRO A 138 14.54 14.92 8.57
CA PRO A 138 13.23 14.36 8.82
C PRO A 138 12.74 14.77 10.21
N CYS A 139 11.44 15.03 10.32
CA CYS A 139 10.78 15.13 11.62
C CYS A 139 10.42 13.73 12.12
N ARG A 140 10.25 13.61 13.43
CA ARG A 140 10.00 12.33 14.10
C ARG A 140 8.60 12.33 14.64
N VAL A 141 7.82 11.32 14.32
CA VAL A 141 6.52 11.10 14.97
C VAL A 141 6.64 9.95 15.96
N VAL A 142 6.07 10.13 17.14
CA VAL A 142 5.82 9.03 18.07
C VAL A 142 4.43 8.49 17.75
N MET A 143 4.35 7.18 17.53
CA MET A 143 3.13 6.51 17.09
C MET A 143 2.77 5.38 18.06
N GLU A 144 1.53 5.35 18.55
CA GLU A 144 0.97 4.22 19.29
C GLU A 144 0.65 3.07 18.32
N ILE A 145 1.21 1.90 18.58
CA ILE A 145 0.91 0.66 17.87
C ILE A 145 -0.50 0.22 18.28
N GLY A 146 -1.41 0.11 17.32
CA GLY A 146 -2.71 -0.46 17.59
C GLY A 146 -2.64 -1.97 17.76
N PHE A 147 -3.52 -2.50 18.62
CA PHE A 147 -3.58 -3.92 18.94
C PHE A 147 -5.03 -4.40 18.83
N VAL A 148 -5.26 -5.40 18.00
CA VAL A 148 -6.57 -6.05 17.83
C VAL A 148 -6.65 -7.31 18.69
N GLU A 149 -7.82 -7.56 19.26
CA GLU A 149 -8.06 -8.77 20.04
C GLU A 149 -8.00 -10.00 19.12
N ALA A 150 -7.28 -11.02 19.55
CA ALA A 150 -7.09 -12.26 18.79
C ALA A 150 -7.83 -13.44 19.46
N ASP A 151 -7.73 -13.54 20.77
CA ASP A 151 -8.40 -14.54 21.61
C ASP A 151 -8.37 -14.09 23.09
N TYR A 152 -8.74 -15.00 24.02
CA TYR A 152 -8.72 -14.73 25.46
C TYR A 152 -7.31 -14.35 25.96
N HIS A 153 -7.15 -13.07 26.32
CA HIS A 153 -5.90 -12.43 26.76
C HIS A 153 -4.80 -12.27 25.70
N HIS A 154 -5.06 -12.54 24.42
CA HIS A 154 -4.09 -12.23 23.37
C HIS A 154 -4.53 -11.08 22.48
N ARG A 155 -3.55 -10.24 22.14
CA ARG A 155 -3.71 -9.19 21.14
C ARG A 155 -2.60 -9.27 20.10
N ASN A 156 -2.97 -9.09 18.84
CA ASN A 156 -2.01 -8.96 17.75
C ASN A 156 -1.79 -7.47 17.49
N ALA A 157 -0.53 -7.07 17.40
CA ALA A 157 -0.17 -5.76 16.86
C ALA A 157 -0.73 -5.68 15.44
N GLU A 158 -1.31 -4.54 15.11
CA GLU A 158 -1.69 -4.26 13.74
C GLU A 158 -0.46 -4.29 12.85
N ARG A 159 -0.67 -4.78 11.62
CA ARG A 159 0.40 -5.02 10.65
C ARG A 159 1.14 -3.75 10.30
N GLU A 160 0.43 -2.63 10.26
CA GLU A 160 0.93 -1.40 9.73
C GLU A 160 0.33 -0.21 10.48
N GLY A 161 1.09 0.87 10.56
CA GLY A 161 0.63 2.13 11.12
C GLY A 161 0.33 2.07 12.62
N GLY A 162 -0.48 3.02 13.05
CA GLY A 162 -0.84 3.26 14.43
C GLY A 162 -1.55 4.61 14.59
N ARG A 163 -1.64 5.09 15.82
CA ARG A 163 -2.16 6.43 16.15
C ARG A 163 -1.01 7.39 16.41
N LEU A 164 -0.99 8.54 15.75
CA LEU A 164 0.05 9.56 15.94
C LEU A 164 -0.15 10.28 17.28
N GLU A 165 0.87 10.31 18.14
CA GLU A 165 0.83 10.86 19.50
C GLU A 165 1.59 12.17 19.66
N GLY A 166 2.69 12.33 18.93
CA GLY A 166 3.52 13.53 19.00
C GLY A 166 4.42 13.70 17.80
N LEU A 167 4.73 14.94 17.49
CA LEU A 167 5.65 15.35 16.42
C LEU A 167 6.84 16.07 17.05
N PHE A 168 8.05 15.68 16.68
CA PHE A 168 9.30 16.15 17.27
C PHE A 168 10.29 16.50 16.17
N ARG A 169 11.06 17.58 16.40
CA ARG A 169 12.17 17.92 15.51
C ARG A 169 13.39 17.08 15.79
N SER A 170 13.69 16.79 17.05
CA SER A 170 14.88 16.04 17.42
C SER A 170 14.57 14.55 17.61
N GLN A 171 15.53 13.71 17.26
CA GLN A 171 15.46 12.29 17.55
C GLN A 171 15.49 12.03 19.06
N ARG A 172 16.26 12.82 19.82
CA ARG A 172 16.40 12.65 21.27
C ARG A 172 15.07 12.87 21.99
N GLY A 173 14.37 13.95 21.69
CA GLY A 173 13.05 14.27 22.26
C GLY A 173 12.01 13.22 21.91
N ALA A 174 11.98 12.77 20.65
CA ALA A 174 11.08 11.71 20.20
C ALA A 174 11.32 10.38 20.94
N VAL A 175 12.59 9.96 21.08
CA VAL A 175 12.96 8.73 21.77
C VAL A 175 12.64 8.81 23.26
N ALA A 176 12.90 9.96 23.92
CA ALA A 176 12.55 10.15 25.33
C ALA A 176 11.04 10.08 25.57
N ALA A 177 10.25 10.76 24.74
CA ALA A 177 8.80 10.72 24.80
C ALA A 177 8.24 9.31 24.52
N CYS A 178 8.79 8.62 23.52
CA CYS A 178 8.43 7.24 23.20
C CYS A 178 8.72 6.29 24.37
N ALA A 179 9.88 6.41 25.02
CA ALA A 179 10.23 5.60 26.18
C ALA A 179 9.27 5.85 27.36
N HIS A 180 8.96 7.12 27.63
CA HIS A 180 8.03 7.50 28.68
C HIS A 180 6.60 6.95 28.45
N LEU A 181 6.05 7.13 27.25
CA LEU A 181 4.72 6.59 26.90
C LEU A 181 4.67 5.06 26.99
N ASN A 182 5.75 4.37 26.59
CA ASN A 182 5.86 2.92 26.74
C ASN A 182 5.85 2.50 28.22
N GLU A 183 6.56 3.21 29.09
CA GLU A 183 6.57 2.96 30.53
C GLU A 183 5.17 3.14 31.14
N GLU A 184 4.53 4.29 30.91
CA GLU A 184 3.18 4.57 31.41
C GLU A 184 2.16 3.50 30.95
N ARG A 185 2.26 3.08 29.68
CA ARG A 185 1.36 2.06 29.13
C ARG A 185 1.59 0.67 29.72
N ARG A 186 2.84 0.31 30.02
CA ARG A 186 3.19 -0.95 30.69
C ARG A 186 2.66 -0.99 32.12
N GLU A 187 2.77 0.10 32.86
CA GLU A 187 2.22 0.21 34.22
C GLU A 187 0.70 0.03 34.26
N GLY A 188 0.00 0.52 33.23
CA GLY A 188 -1.45 0.37 33.08
C GLY A 188 -1.92 -0.96 32.49
N THR A 189 -1.00 -1.85 32.07
CA THR A 189 -1.35 -3.11 31.38
C THR A 189 -1.20 -4.30 32.31
N PHE A 190 -2.25 -5.13 32.41
CA PHE A 190 -2.21 -6.36 33.21
C PHE A 190 -1.18 -7.35 32.66
N ASP A 191 -0.45 -8.00 33.56
CA ASP A 191 0.61 -8.97 33.28
C ASP A 191 0.13 -10.24 32.57
N TRP A 192 -1.17 -10.58 32.68
CA TRP A 192 -1.77 -11.71 31.99
C TRP A 192 -2.04 -11.46 30.50
N TRP A 193 -2.00 -10.21 30.02
CA TRP A 193 -2.13 -9.93 28.58
C TRP A 193 -0.88 -10.39 27.84
N ARG A 194 -1.10 -10.90 26.63
CA ARG A 194 -0.08 -11.43 25.74
C ARG A 194 -0.16 -10.71 24.39
N PHE A 195 0.94 -10.09 23.98
CA PHE A 195 0.99 -9.27 22.77
C PHE A 195 1.88 -9.93 21.73
N ARG A 196 1.46 -9.96 20.46
CA ARG A 196 2.21 -10.58 19.35
C ARG A 196 2.52 -9.56 18.27
N TYR A 197 3.76 -9.55 17.79
CA TYR A 197 4.23 -8.64 16.71
C TYR A 197 4.37 -9.32 15.35
N ARG A 198 4.09 -10.62 15.25
CA ARG A 198 4.35 -11.42 14.04
C ARG A 198 3.83 -10.84 12.72
N GLN A 199 2.83 -9.97 12.78
CA GLN A 199 2.20 -9.37 11.61
C GLN A 199 2.74 -7.97 11.28
N ARG A 200 3.51 -7.31 12.17
CA ARG A 200 3.96 -5.93 11.97
C ARG A 200 5.08 -5.83 10.94
N LEU A 201 4.89 -5.00 9.90
CA LEU A 201 5.90 -4.76 8.86
C LEU A 201 7.17 -4.16 9.49
N GLY A 202 8.34 -4.61 9.03
CA GLY A 202 9.64 -4.17 9.55
C GLY A 202 10.12 -4.88 10.82
N TYR A 203 9.25 -5.65 11.49
CA TYR A 203 9.64 -6.46 12.65
C TYR A 203 9.93 -7.89 12.22
N VAL A 204 11.22 -8.23 12.09
CA VAL A 204 11.68 -9.60 11.91
C VAL A 204 11.76 -10.25 13.29
N GLY A 205 10.62 -10.61 13.89
CA GLY A 205 10.65 -10.95 15.32
C GLY A 205 9.44 -11.69 15.85
N TYR A 206 9.65 -13.00 16.05
CA TYR A 206 9.03 -13.87 17.05
C TYR A 206 7.49 -13.99 17.03
N ASP A 207 7.00 -15.18 16.66
CA ASP A 207 5.63 -15.65 16.96
C ASP A 207 5.40 -15.91 18.47
N VAL A 208 6.35 -15.49 19.32
CA VAL A 208 6.30 -15.66 20.77
C VAL A 208 5.57 -14.45 21.35
N PRO A 209 4.41 -14.65 22.01
CA PRO A 209 3.75 -13.55 22.71
C PRO A 209 4.62 -13.00 23.84
N THR A 210 4.70 -11.68 23.94
CA THR A 210 5.35 -10.96 25.04
C THR A 210 4.35 -10.64 26.14
N ALA A 211 4.79 -10.61 27.39
CA ALA A 211 3.98 -10.11 28.48
C ALA A 211 3.80 -8.57 28.36
N GLY A 212 2.74 -8.03 28.94
CA GLY A 212 2.42 -6.60 28.85
C GLY A 212 3.57 -5.68 29.27
N ASN A 213 4.32 -6.05 30.31
CA ASN A 213 5.48 -5.30 30.82
C ASN A 213 6.72 -5.30 29.89
N GLU A 214 6.77 -6.21 28.92
CA GLU A 214 7.86 -6.30 27.93
C GLU A 214 7.44 -5.76 26.56
N THR A 215 6.17 -5.42 26.40
CA THR A 215 5.57 -5.03 25.12
C THR A 215 5.95 -3.60 24.74
N VAL A 216 6.19 -3.36 23.45
CA VAL A 216 6.42 -2.02 22.87
C VAL A 216 5.10 -1.47 22.32
N PHE A 217 4.52 -0.50 23.00
CA PHE A 217 3.27 0.13 22.60
C PHE A 217 3.47 1.35 21.71
N PHE A 218 4.65 1.97 21.75
CA PHE A 218 4.95 3.15 20.94
C PHE A 218 6.27 2.98 20.23
N GLU A 219 6.37 3.53 19.02
CA GLU A 219 7.59 3.58 18.21
C GLU A 219 7.83 4.99 17.67
N VAL A 220 9.08 5.26 17.27
CA VAL A 220 9.47 6.51 16.61
C VAL A 220 9.63 6.23 15.12
N LEU A 221 8.97 7.04 14.29
CA LEU A 221 9.10 7.01 12.84
C LEU A 221 9.68 8.33 12.34
N ASP A 222 10.62 8.26 11.40
CA ASP A 222 11.02 9.43 10.62
C ASP A 222 9.96 9.68 9.53
N VAL A 223 9.54 10.94 9.38
CA VAL A 223 8.56 11.38 8.38
C VAL A 223 9.24 12.43 7.50
N PRO A 224 9.35 12.17 6.18
CA PRO A 224 9.94 13.14 5.26
C PRO A 224 9.08 14.39 5.18
N GLY A 225 9.70 15.55 4.97
CA GLY A 225 8.98 16.80 4.83
C GLY A 225 9.77 18.00 5.31
N GLU A 226 9.21 19.18 5.05
CA GLU A 226 9.81 20.45 5.44
C GLU A 226 8.97 21.10 6.53
N LEU A 227 9.60 21.35 7.68
CA LEU A 227 8.99 22.04 8.79
C LEU A 227 9.93 23.15 9.28
N PRO A 228 9.54 24.44 9.15
CA PRO A 228 10.35 25.54 9.65
C PRO A 228 10.70 25.35 11.13
N VAL A 229 11.90 25.77 11.52
CA VAL A 229 12.42 25.63 12.90
C VAL A 229 11.46 26.22 13.94
N HIS A 230 10.71 27.27 13.59
CA HIS A 230 9.80 27.99 14.49
C HIS A 230 8.33 27.58 14.37
N ALA A 231 8.00 26.60 13.53
CA ALA A 231 6.60 26.18 13.36
C ALA A 231 6.06 25.50 14.64
N ALA A 232 4.99 26.01 15.23
CA ALA A 232 4.35 25.36 16.39
C ALA A 232 3.49 24.16 15.97
N VAL A 233 3.05 24.13 14.72
CA VAL A 233 2.17 23.10 14.14
C VAL A 233 2.75 22.67 12.80
N GLY A 234 2.69 21.38 12.51
CA GLY A 234 2.90 20.82 11.19
C GLY A 234 1.67 20.03 10.73
N PHE A 235 1.54 19.80 9.43
CA PHE A 235 0.42 19.08 8.82
C PHE A 235 0.93 17.76 8.25
N VAL A 236 0.57 16.64 8.89
CA VAL A 236 0.96 15.31 8.44
C VAL A 236 -0.08 14.79 7.47
N VAL A 237 0.34 14.52 6.23
CA VAL A 237 -0.41 13.65 5.32
C VAL A 237 -0.18 12.22 5.78
N GLN A 238 -1.25 11.51 6.09
CA GLN A 238 -1.23 10.12 6.51
C GLN A 238 -2.18 9.30 5.65
N ARG A 239 -1.89 8.01 5.48
CA ARG A 239 -2.76 7.06 4.80
C ARG A 239 -3.36 6.07 5.78
N ARG A 240 -4.49 5.46 5.42
CA ARG A 240 -5.03 4.31 6.15
C ARG A 240 -4.03 3.15 6.15
N ALA A 241 -3.91 2.48 7.29
CA ALA A 241 -3.12 1.26 7.40
C ALA A 241 -3.78 0.11 6.63
N PHE A 242 -2.98 -0.77 6.03
CA PHE A 242 -3.48 -1.93 5.30
C PHE A 242 -3.10 -3.26 5.97
N ASP A 243 -4.00 -4.24 5.86
CA ASP A 243 -3.84 -5.60 6.35
C ASP A 243 -3.15 -6.52 5.32
N PRO A 244 -2.83 -7.78 5.67
CA PRO A 244 -2.31 -8.77 4.72
C PRO A 244 -3.17 -9.13 3.52
N HIS A 245 -4.44 -8.75 3.50
CA HIS A 245 -5.31 -9.02 2.38
C HIS A 245 -5.45 -7.80 1.47
N GLY A 246 -4.78 -6.69 1.81
CA GLY A 246 -4.84 -5.43 1.10
C GLY A 246 -6.07 -4.59 1.42
N TYR A 247 -6.81 -4.94 2.47
CA TYR A 247 -7.90 -4.12 3.00
C TYR A 247 -7.35 -3.09 3.98
N VAL A 248 -8.08 -1.99 4.14
CA VAL A 248 -7.85 -1.10 5.27
C VAL A 248 -8.02 -1.88 6.58
N CYS A 249 -7.11 -1.66 7.53
CA CYS A 249 -7.14 -2.30 8.84
C CYS A 249 -8.48 -2.08 9.53
N HIS A 250 -9.09 -3.19 9.93
CA HIS A 250 -10.35 -3.23 10.67
C HIS A 250 -10.24 -4.24 11.82
N ASP A 251 -11.03 -4.05 12.87
CA ASP A 251 -11.13 -5.02 13.95
C ASP A 251 -11.92 -6.27 13.51
N GLN A 252 -12.01 -7.27 14.39
CA GLN A 252 -12.78 -8.51 14.13
C GLN A 252 -14.29 -8.28 13.87
N HIS A 253 -14.79 -7.06 14.06
CA HIS A 253 -16.17 -6.64 13.80
C HIS A 253 -16.28 -5.75 12.55
N GLY A 254 -15.22 -5.62 11.75
CA GLY A 254 -15.20 -4.80 10.54
C GLY A 254 -15.12 -3.30 10.80
N ARG A 255 -14.79 -2.86 12.02
CA ARG A 255 -14.70 -1.43 12.35
C ARG A 255 -13.30 -0.90 12.07
N ASP A 256 -13.21 0.32 11.52
CA ASP A 256 -11.95 1.04 11.35
C ASP A 256 -11.19 1.15 12.67
N THR A 257 -9.98 0.60 12.71
CA THR A 257 -9.10 0.64 13.88
C THR A 257 -8.49 2.02 14.13
N ARG A 258 -8.67 2.93 13.16
CA ARG A 258 -8.07 4.26 13.10
C ARG A 258 -6.56 4.26 12.95
N SER A 259 -5.96 3.12 12.63
CA SER A 259 -4.54 3.07 12.34
C SER A 259 -4.20 3.74 11.02
N ARG A 260 -3.15 4.55 11.07
CA ARG A 260 -2.68 5.39 9.98
C ARG A 260 -1.17 5.26 9.85
N VAL A 261 -0.66 5.48 8.64
CA VAL A 261 0.77 5.55 8.34
C VAL A 261 1.11 6.97 7.94
N PRO A 262 2.03 7.64 8.65
CA PRO A 262 2.48 8.97 8.24
C PRO A 262 3.22 8.85 6.90
N VAL A 263 2.87 9.70 5.93
CA VAL A 263 3.44 9.69 4.58
C VAL A 263 4.41 10.85 4.42
N ARG A 264 3.96 12.08 4.72
CA ARG A 264 4.76 13.29 4.52
C ARG A 264 4.29 14.41 5.44
N LEU A 265 5.22 15.28 5.84
CA LEU A 265 4.96 16.45 6.68
C LEU A 265 5.06 17.74 5.87
N PHE A 266 4.16 18.68 6.14
CA PHE A 266 4.13 20.01 5.53
C PHE A 266 4.04 21.11 6.59
N ALA A 267 4.58 22.27 6.24
CA ALA A 267 4.52 23.48 7.06
C ALA A 267 3.13 24.14 7.05
N ASP A 268 2.40 24.01 5.93
CA ASP A 268 1.08 24.58 5.72
C ASP A 268 0.07 23.53 5.28
N ARG A 269 -1.20 23.85 5.52
CA ARG A 269 -2.32 22.95 5.27
C ARG A 269 -2.60 22.78 3.78
N ASP A 270 -2.53 23.85 3.01
CA ASP A 270 -2.91 23.85 1.60
C ASP A 270 -1.99 22.93 0.80
N SER A 271 -0.67 22.97 1.06
CA SER A 271 0.31 22.07 0.45
C SER A 271 0.08 20.61 0.88
N ALA A 272 -0.28 20.37 2.14
CA ALA A 272 -0.62 19.03 2.62
C ALA A 272 -1.87 18.47 1.93
N GLU A 273 -2.90 19.31 1.74
CA GLU A 273 -4.14 18.92 1.08
C GLU A 273 -3.93 18.68 -0.42
N ALA A 274 -3.13 19.52 -1.09
CA ALA A 274 -2.75 19.30 -2.49
C ALA A 274 -2.02 17.96 -2.68
N HIS A 275 -1.07 17.65 -1.78
CA HIS A 275 -0.36 16.37 -1.83
C HIS A 275 -1.26 15.18 -1.48
N ARG A 276 -2.16 15.32 -0.51
CA ARG A 276 -3.19 14.30 -0.21
C ARG A 276 -4.02 14.00 -1.47
N ASP A 277 -4.45 15.04 -2.18
CA ASP A 277 -5.32 14.89 -3.36
C ASP A 277 -4.58 14.24 -4.53
N GLU A 278 -3.31 14.59 -4.73
CA GLU A 278 -2.41 13.90 -5.68
C GLU A 278 -2.29 12.41 -5.36
N LEU A 279 -2.03 12.06 -4.09
CA LEU A 279 -1.94 10.66 -3.65
C LEU A 279 -3.27 9.90 -3.81
N ILE A 280 -4.40 10.54 -3.54
CA ILE A 280 -5.74 9.97 -3.78
C ILE A 280 -5.93 9.71 -5.27
N ALA A 281 -5.61 10.67 -6.14
CA ALA A 281 -5.75 10.51 -7.58
C ALA A 281 -4.91 9.34 -8.10
N GLY A 282 -3.63 9.27 -7.72
CA GLY A 282 -2.74 8.17 -8.10
C GLY A 282 -3.19 6.81 -7.57
N ALA A 283 -3.69 6.74 -6.33
CA ALA A 283 -4.22 5.50 -5.77
C ALA A 283 -5.48 5.02 -6.50
N ARG A 284 -6.41 5.93 -6.84
CA ARG A 284 -7.66 5.61 -7.54
C ARG A 284 -7.44 5.11 -8.97
N GLU A 285 -6.33 5.46 -9.59
CA GLU A 285 -5.93 4.99 -10.92
C GLU A 285 -5.53 3.51 -10.90
N VAL A 286 -4.75 3.09 -9.91
CA VAL A 286 -4.12 1.75 -9.88
C VAL A 286 -4.77 0.76 -8.92
N MET A 287 -5.56 1.23 -7.95
CA MET A 287 -6.20 0.38 -6.94
C MET A 287 -7.68 0.17 -7.24
N SER A 288 -8.18 -1.02 -6.89
CA SER A 288 -9.62 -1.27 -6.81
C SER A 288 -10.19 -0.68 -5.51
N PRO A 289 -11.32 0.05 -5.55
CA PRO A 289 -12.01 0.46 -4.32
C PRO A 289 -12.40 -0.77 -3.47
N PHE A 290 -12.76 -1.89 -4.11
CA PHE A 290 -13.16 -3.13 -3.44
C PHE A 290 -11.98 -3.96 -2.92
N GLN A 291 -10.76 -3.67 -3.38
CA GLN A 291 -9.55 -4.18 -2.73
C GLN A 291 -9.30 -3.44 -1.42
N ALA A 292 -9.45 -2.10 -1.41
CA ALA A 292 -9.19 -1.28 -0.24
C ALA A 292 -10.30 -1.39 0.83
N PHE A 293 -11.56 -1.41 0.39
CA PHE A 293 -12.73 -1.36 1.25
C PHE A 293 -13.68 -2.53 0.95
N PRO A 294 -13.97 -3.40 1.92
CA PRO A 294 -15.03 -4.38 1.76
C PRO A 294 -16.40 -3.65 1.68
N PRO A 295 -17.40 -4.20 0.95
CA PRO A 295 -18.71 -3.57 0.75
C PRO A 295 -19.39 -3.05 2.03
N GLU A 296 -19.21 -3.76 3.14
CA GLU A 296 -19.76 -3.42 4.46
C GLU A 296 -19.29 -2.04 4.96
N MET A 297 -18.10 -1.60 4.53
CA MET A 297 -17.59 -0.27 4.88
C MET A 297 -18.29 0.86 4.14
N ALA A 298 -19.12 0.60 3.12
CA ALA A 298 -19.93 1.67 2.52
C ALA A 298 -20.98 2.23 3.51
N GLY A 299 -21.25 1.52 4.62
CA GLY A 299 -22.29 1.90 5.59
C GLY A 299 -23.71 1.70 5.04
N LEU A 300 -23.86 0.91 3.97
CA LEU A 300 -25.11 0.57 3.32
C LEU A 300 -25.53 -0.86 3.71
N SER A 301 -26.84 -1.14 3.71
CA SER A 301 -27.30 -2.53 3.71
C SER A 301 -26.99 -3.21 2.37
N GLU A 302 -27.00 -4.54 2.34
CA GLU A 302 -26.73 -5.33 1.13
C GLU A 302 -27.59 -4.92 -0.06
N VAL A 303 -28.89 -4.69 0.18
CA VAL A 303 -29.83 -4.22 -0.84
C VAL A 303 -29.46 -2.82 -1.33
N GLN A 304 -29.23 -1.87 -0.42
CA GLN A 304 -28.88 -0.49 -0.78
C GLN A 304 -27.55 -0.40 -1.52
N PHE A 305 -26.57 -1.23 -1.16
CA PHE A 305 -25.30 -1.30 -1.86
C PHE A 305 -25.49 -1.86 -3.27
N GLY A 306 -26.31 -2.90 -3.43
CA GLY A 306 -26.68 -3.43 -4.74
C GLY A 306 -27.33 -2.36 -5.63
N GLU A 307 -28.29 -1.61 -5.10
CA GLU A 307 -28.95 -0.49 -5.79
C GLU A 307 -27.95 0.63 -6.16
N ALA A 308 -27.04 0.97 -5.23
CA ALA A 308 -26.02 1.99 -5.46
C ALA A 308 -25.02 1.58 -6.55
N VAL A 309 -24.60 0.31 -6.57
CA VAL A 309 -23.75 -0.21 -7.65
C VAL A 309 -24.51 -0.29 -8.97
N GLU A 310 -25.77 -0.74 -8.98
CA GLU A 310 -26.59 -0.76 -10.19
C GLU A 310 -26.73 0.64 -10.82
N ALA A 311 -26.82 1.69 -10.00
CA ALA A 311 -26.87 3.07 -10.46
C ALA A 311 -25.58 3.53 -11.20
N ILE A 312 -24.43 2.91 -10.90
CA ILE A 312 -23.15 3.12 -11.63
C ILE A 312 -23.23 2.49 -13.03
N ARG A 313 -24.16 1.56 -13.26
CA ARG A 313 -24.32 0.76 -14.50
C ARG A 313 -23.04 0.05 -14.91
N PRO A 314 -22.37 -0.68 -14.01
CA PRO A 314 -21.08 -1.23 -14.34
C PRO A 314 -21.26 -2.48 -15.24
N PRO A 315 -20.17 -3.01 -15.81
CA PRO A 315 -20.26 -4.18 -16.69
C PRO A 315 -20.89 -5.41 -16.00
N LEU A 316 -21.79 -6.09 -16.72
CA LEU A 316 -22.50 -7.28 -16.26
C LEU A 316 -21.74 -8.57 -16.66
N PRO A 317 -21.87 -9.66 -15.88
CA PRO A 317 -22.56 -9.74 -14.58
C PRO A 317 -21.68 -9.18 -13.45
N TRP A 318 -22.28 -8.53 -12.46
CA TRP A 318 -21.60 -8.12 -11.22
C TRP A 318 -22.06 -8.97 -10.02
N PRO A 319 -21.26 -9.05 -8.94
CA PRO A 319 -21.59 -9.85 -7.76
C PRO A 319 -22.88 -9.40 -7.08
N THR A 320 -23.66 -10.36 -6.59
CA THR A 320 -24.78 -10.09 -5.68
C THR A 320 -24.32 -10.38 -4.26
N GLY A 321 -24.42 -9.39 -3.38
CA GLY A 321 -24.14 -9.51 -1.95
C GLY A 321 -22.80 -8.93 -1.50
N PHE A 322 -22.34 -9.30 -0.30
CA PHE A 322 -21.19 -8.67 0.38
C PHE A 322 -19.88 -9.48 0.36
N SER A 323 -19.76 -10.47 -0.54
CA SER A 323 -18.49 -11.18 -0.68
C SER A 323 -17.40 -10.27 -1.25
N SER A 324 -16.52 -9.75 -0.38
CA SER A 324 -15.41 -8.87 -0.77
C SER A 324 -14.50 -9.47 -1.84
N THR A 325 -14.25 -10.79 -1.78
CA THR A 325 -13.51 -11.52 -2.82
C THR A 325 -14.18 -11.44 -4.18
N GLN A 326 -15.50 -11.62 -4.26
CA GLN A 326 -16.23 -11.55 -5.53
C GLN A 326 -16.18 -10.15 -6.14
N TRP A 327 -16.32 -9.09 -5.32
CA TRP A 327 -16.22 -7.71 -5.77
C TRP A 327 -14.83 -7.35 -6.29
N ARG A 328 -13.78 -7.84 -5.61
CA ARG A 328 -12.40 -7.67 -6.07
C ARG A 328 -12.16 -8.37 -7.40
N GLU A 329 -12.53 -9.65 -7.51
CA GLU A 329 -12.38 -10.43 -8.75
C GLU A 329 -13.17 -9.81 -9.90
N TRP A 330 -14.40 -9.37 -9.64
CA TRP A 330 -15.20 -8.70 -10.65
C TRP A 330 -14.58 -7.39 -11.12
N TRP A 331 -14.11 -6.54 -10.20
CA TRP A 331 -13.45 -5.29 -10.57
C TRP A 331 -12.21 -5.55 -11.41
N ASP A 332 -11.39 -6.52 -11.01
CA ASP A 332 -10.21 -6.92 -11.79
C ASP A 332 -10.56 -7.23 -13.24
N LEU A 333 -11.65 -7.97 -13.45
CA LEU A 333 -12.07 -8.44 -14.77
C LEU A 333 -12.67 -7.35 -15.66
N CYS A 334 -13.29 -6.31 -15.10
CA CYS A 334 -14.06 -5.35 -15.88
C CYS A 334 -13.53 -3.91 -15.85
N GLN A 335 -12.52 -3.57 -15.05
CA GLN A 335 -12.04 -2.19 -14.90
C GLN A 335 -11.57 -1.50 -16.18
N ASP A 336 -11.23 -2.26 -17.22
CA ASP A 336 -10.88 -1.76 -18.56
C ASP A 336 -12.10 -1.24 -19.32
N GLU A 337 -13.27 -1.76 -19.00
CA GLU A 337 -14.55 -1.35 -19.56
C GLU A 337 -15.22 -0.24 -18.73
N ILE A 338 -14.72 0.02 -17.52
CA ILE A 338 -15.23 1.04 -16.61
C ILE A 338 -14.73 2.42 -17.05
N THR A 339 -15.68 3.32 -17.32
CA THR A 339 -15.39 4.73 -17.63
C THR A 339 -14.81 5.47 -16.42
N PRO A 340 -14.07 6.59 -16.62
CA PRO A 340 -13.59 7.42 -15.51
C PRO A 340 -14.68 7.85 -14.54
N GLU A 341 -15.87 8.18 -15.04
CA GLU A 341 -17.03 8.59 -14.22
C GLU A 341 -17.55 7.44 -13.37
N GLN A 342 -17.65 6.24 -13.93
CA GLN A 342 -18.06 5.05 -13.19
C GLN A 342 -17.02 4.67 -12.12
N ARG A 343 -15.74 4.81 -12.45
CA ARG A 343 -14.66 4.59 -11.50
C ARG A 343 -14.73 5.57 -10.34
N ALA A 344 -14.94 6.86 -10.62
CA ALA A 344 -15.15 7.87 -9.59
C ALA A 344 -16.36 7.53 -8.71
N ALA A 345 -17.50 7.17 -9.32
CA ALA A 345 -18.72 6.80 -8.60
C ALA A 345 -18.53 5.56 -7.71
N ALA A 346 -17.75 4.56 -8.16
CA ALA A 346 -17.41 3.39 -7.34
C ALA A 346 -16.58 3.75 -6.10
N TRP A 347 -15.65 4.70 -6.22
CA TRP A 347 -14.93 5.24 -5.07
C TRP A 347 -15.82 6.08 -4.14
N ASP A 348 -16.81 6.78 -4.69
CA ASP A 348 -17.74 7.61 -3.92
C ASP A 348 -18.68 6.78 -3.03
N LEU A 349 -18.88 5.49 -3.32
CA LEU A 349 -19.52 4.53 -2.40
C LEU A 349 -18.83 4.48 -1.04
N PHE A 350 -17.53 4.78 -0.99
CA PHE A 350 -16.70 4.75 0.21
C PHE A 350 -16.22 6.15 0.63
N ALA A 351 -16.93 7.22 0.24
CA ALA A 351 -16.52 8.60 0.52
C ALA A 351 -16.30 8.93 2.01
N ASN A 352 -16.98 8.20 2.92
CA ASN A 352 -16.79 8.33 4.38
C ASN A 352 -15.49 7.70 4.90
N HIS A 353 -14.74 7.03 4.03
CA HIS A 353 -13.50 6.32 4.34
C HIS A 353 -12.36 6.86 3.46
N PRO A 354 -11.87 8.09 3.68
CA PRO A 354 -10.80 8.65 2.85
C PRO A 354 -9.52 7.82 2.99
N LEU A 355 -8.88 7.48 1.87
CA LEU A 355 -7.61 6.73 1.86
C LEU A 355 -6.47 7.51 2.52
N PHE A 356 -6.45 8.83 2.30
CA PHE A 356 -5.45 9.76 2.82
C PHE A 356 -6.14 10.89 3.57
N GLU A 357 -5.53 11.34 4.65
CA GLU A 357 -6.03 12.37 5.56
C GLU A 357 -4.91 13.37 5.86
N VAL A 358 -5.27 14.62 6.16
CA VAL A 358 -4.34 15.63 6.69
C VAL A 358 -4.63 15.82 8.17
N LEU A 359 -3.63 15.59 9.01
CA LEU A 359 -3.72 15.76 10.45
C LEU A 359 -2.81 16.90 10.93
N PRO A 360 -3.35 17.96 11.55
CA PRO A 360 -2.52 18.94 12.22
C PRO A 360 -1.91 18.33 13.50
N MET A 361 -0.61 18.51 13.68
CA MET A 361 0.13 18.04 14.86
C MET A 361 0.93 19.17 15.48
N THR A 362 0.77 19.36 16.78
CA THR A 362 1.60 20.28 17.55
C THR A 362 3.02 19.72 17.65
N VAL A 363 3.99 20.57 17.33
CA VAL A 363 5.40 20.22 17.42
C VAL A 363 5.85 20.37 18.87
N ARG A 364 6.31 19.28 19.47
CA ARG A 364 6.80 19.28 20.85
C ARG A 364 8.27 19.72 20.88
N GLU A 365 8.59 20.58 21.82
CA GLU A 365 9.96 20.94 22.14
C GLU A 365 10.64 19.85 22.97
N ASP A 366 11.97 19.81 22.91
CA ASP A 366 12.84 18.83 23.55
C ASP A 366 12.87 18.92 25.08
#